data_AF-A0AB39I0E7-F1
#
_entry.id   AF-A0AB39I0E7-F1
#
_cell.length_a   1.000
_cell.length_b   1.000
_cell.length_c   1.000
_cell.angle_alpha   90.00
_cell.angle_beta   90.00
_cell.angle_gamma   90.00
#
_symmetry.space_group_name_H-M   'P 1'
#
loop_
_entity.id
_entity.type
_entity.pdbx_description
1 polymer ?
#
loop_
_entity_poly.entity_id
_entity_poly.type
_entity_poly.pdbx_seq_one_letter_code
_entity_poly.pdbx_strand_id
1 'polypeptide(L)'
;MHRMVKHVLAATATAAALVGCASQPPPTTSLDYKSRAVTRSDGGLRVSTAVLSAAESEAVYGVPLAKTSIQPVWVEIKNREDRAYYLLSPGLDPNFFPASEAAEAFFSGGTQDERTALDRHFRRLAFRNPVAPGATTSGFVLTNLDEGFKFVNLDLVADGRSRHFSVLAIVPGLRTDYHISEVFRQGIYPPEDIVNYTDDASFQAALEALPCCVTNEEGSRNGDPLNLVIVGGLDDAFPAFARRGWRGTEEKWSGSIMKMVNSALAGERYPYAPVSDLYLFGRAQDLALQKARDNVHQRNHLRLWLSPMQYHGKKVWVGQISRDIGSRLTLHSATLTTHKIDPDVDEARSALTQDMAYSVTLAKFGFVKGVGAAPKSAPRENLTTDPYYTDGLRCVLVFDHLHTSLAQIEFFLSKGIYENGGQPPGRGKP
;
A
#
# COMPACT_ATOMS: atom_id res chain seq x y z
N MET A 1 -69.07 26.57 -62.51
CA MET A 1 -70.42 26.13 -62.10
C MET A 1 -70.32 25.51 -60.71
N HIS A 2 -71.21 25.94 -59.80
CA HIS A 2 -71.67 25.34 -58.53
C HIS A 2 -71.10 23.96 -58.12
N ARG A 3 -70.86 23.59 -56.84
CA ARG A 3 -71.45 24.03 -55.57
C ARG A 3 -70.76 23.25 -54.43
N MET A 4 -70.59 23.91 -53.27
CA MET A 4 -70.93 23.46 -51.91
C MET A 4 -70.39 22.10 -51.37
N VAL A 5 -69.47 22.09 -50.40
CA VAL A 5 -69.60 22.36 -48.93
C VAL A 5 -69.69 21.06 -48.12
N LYS A 6 -68.77 20.94 -47.13
CA LYS A 6 -68.92 20.44 -45.74
C LYS A 6 -67.52 20.50 -45.08
N HIS A 7 -67.11 21.62 -44.49
CA HIS A 7 -67.07 21.87 -43.03
C HIS A 7 -67.00 20.59 -42.17
N VAL A 8 -65.91 20.38 -41.42
CA VAL A 8 -65.80 20.74 -39.98
C VAL A 8 -64.36 20.51 -39.49
N LEU A 9 -63.97 21.40 -38.58
CA LEU A 9 -62.71 21.64 -37.89
C LEU A 9 -61.90 20.41 -37.43
N ALA A 10 -60.58 20.49 -37.61
CA ALA A 10 -59.61 19.90 -36.69
C ALA A 10 -58.60 20.99 -36.30
N ALA A 11 -58.53 21.28 -35.00
CA ALA A 11 -57.72 22.31 -34.40
C ALA A 11 -56.21 21.97 -34.49
N THR A 12 -55.44 22.78 -35.19
CA THR A 12 -53.98 22.78 -35.11
C THR A 12 -53.55 23.72 -33.98
N ALA A 13 -53.22 23.13 -32.82
CA ALA A 13 -52.56 23.85 -31.74
C ALA A 13 -51.10 24.06 -32.10
N THR A 14 -50.73 25.32 -32.37
CA THR A 14 -49.36 25.77 -32.55
C THR A 14 -48.65 25.75 -31.19
N ALA A 15 -47.88 24.70 -30.91
CA ALA A 15 -46.97 24.69 -29.76
C ALA A 15 -45.68 25.44 -30.14
N ALA A 16 -45.57 26.68 -29.68
CA ALA A 16 -44.33 27.45 -29.72
C ALA A 16 -43.27 26.76 -28.84
N ALA A 17 -42.25 26.16 -29.47
CA ALA A 17 -41.11 25.63 -28.76
C ALA A 17 -40.22 26.80 -28.32
N LEU A 18 -40.37 27.23 -27.06
CA LEU A 18 -39.38 28.04 -26.37
C LEU A 18 -38.11 27.18 -26.20
N VAL A 19 -37.14 27.36 -27.09
CA VAL A 19 -35.78 26.88 -26.89
C VAL A 19 -35.15 27.75 -25.80
N GLY A 20 -35.41 27.40 -24.54
CA GLY A 20 -34.61 27.86 -23.43
C GLY A 20 -33.24 27.22 -23.54
N CYS A 21 -32.23 28.00 -23.92
CA CYS A 21 -30.83 27.62 -23.74
C CYS A 21 -30.56 27.50 -22.25
N ALA A 22 -30.85 26.34 -21.66
CA ALA A 22 -30.22 25.92 -20.44
C ALA A 22 -28.77 25.61 -20.80
N SER A 23 -27.89 26.61 -20.68
CA SER A 23 -26.47 26.39 -20.55
C SER A 23 -26.29 25.57 -19.27
N GLN A 24 -26.23 24.25 -19.41
CA GLN A 24 -25.65 23.42 -18.38
C GLN A 24 -24.26 24.01 -18.11
N PRO A 25 -23.96 24.47 -16.88
CA PRO A 25 -22.58 24.76 -16.57
C PRO A 25 -21.79 23.49 -16.92
N PRO A 26 -20.62 23.61 -17.57
CA PRO A 26 -19.78 22.44 -17.79
C PRO A 26 -19.62 21.73 -16.45
N PRO A 27 -19.65 20.39 -16.40
CA PRO A 27 -19.40 19.67 -15.16
C PRO A 27 -18.08 20.20 -14.63
N THR A 28 -18.18 21.00 -13.57
CA THR A 28 -17.03 21.52 -12.85
C THR A 28 -16.63 20.39 -11.94
N THR A 29 -16.12 19.31 -12.54
CA THR A 29 -15.20 18.41 -11.87
C THR A 29 -13.94 19.23 -11.68
N SER A 30 -13.98 20.20 -10.76
CA SER A 30 -12.75 20.76 -10.24
C SER A 30 -11.99 19.57 -9.70
N LEU A 31 -10.80 19.31 -10.25
CA LEU A 31 -9.83 18.34 -9.79
C LEU A 31 -9.37 18.76 -8.38
N ASP A 32 -10.27 18.72 -7.41
CA ASP A 32 -10.08 19.21 -6.06
C ASP A 32 -9.59 18.06 -5.18
N TYR A 33 -8.35 17.66 -5.40
CA TYR A 33 -7.65 16.70 -4.55
C TYR A 33 -7.68 17.12 -3.07
N LYS A 34 -7.86 18.41 -2.75
CA LYS A 34 -7.93 18.88 -1.36
C LYS A 34 -9.24 18.48 -0.68
N SER A 35 -10.34 18.32 -1.41
CA SER A 35 -11.59 17.76 -0.86
C SER A 35 -11.40 16.33 -0.31
N ARG A 36 -10.42 15.60 -0.87
CA ARG A 36 -10.05 14.24 -0.44
C ARG A 36 -8.89 14.23 0.57
N ALA A 37 -8.43 15.39 1.02
CA ALA A 37 -7.29 15.46 1.92
C ALA A 37 -7.62 14.83 3.27
N VAL A 38 -6.74 13.94 3.71
CA VAL A 38 -6.84 13.34 5.03
C VAL A 38 -6.10 14.23 6.02
N THR A 39 -6.78 14.59 7.11
CA THR A 39 -6.23 15.41 8.18
C THR A 39 -5.88 14.54 9.39
N ARG A 40 -4.74 14.84 10.01
CA ARG A 40 -4.33 14.34 11.33
C ARG A 40 -3.86 15.50 12.21
N SER A 41 -3.85 15.29 13.52
CA SER A 41 -3.35 16.27 14.48
C SER A 41 -2.68 15.57 15.66
N ASP A 42 -1.56 16.13 16.11
CA ASP A 42 -0.81 15.68 17.27
C ASP A 42 -0.17 16.91 17.92
N GLY A 43 -0.43 17.10 19.22
CA GLY A 43 -0.12 18.33 19.93
C GLY A 43 -0.71 19.56 19.23
N GLY A 44 0.13 20.56 18.99
CA GLY A 44 -0.25 21.80 18.28
C GLY A 44 -0.15 21.70 16.76
N LEU A 45 0.26 20.56 16.19
CA LEU A 45 0.39 20.38 14.76
C LEU A 45 -0.88 19.79 14.15
N ARG A 46 -1.33 20.37 13.04
CA ARG A 46 -2.35 19.79 12.16
C ARG A 46 -1.77 19.62 10.78
N VAL A 47 -1.87 18.40 10.25
CA VAL A 47 -1.33 18.05 8.95
C VAL A 47 -2.46 17.55 8.06
N SER A 48 -2.56 18.11 6.86
CA SER A 48 -3.48 17.68 5.81
C SER A 48 -2.66 17.19 4.62
N THR A 49 -3.02 16.06 4.04
CA THR A 49 -2.33 15.54 2.85
C THR A 49 -3.29 14.91 1.84
N ALA A 50 -2.97 15.05 0.57
CA ALA A 50 -3.66 14.40 -0.54
C ALA A 50 -2.64 13.95 -1.60
N VAL A 51 -2.88 12.77 -2.16
CA VAL A 51 -2.06 12.23 -3.25
C VAL A 51 -2.80 12.43 -4.55
N LEU A 52 -2.12 12.99 -5.54
CA LEU A 52 -2.73 13.33 -6.83
C LEU A 52 -2.81 12.09 -7.72
N SER A 53 -3.96 11.94 -8.36
CA SER A 53 -4.13 11.05 -9.52
C SER A 53 -3.33 11.59 -10.72
N ALA A 54 -3.15 10.77 -11.76
CA ALA A 54 -2.47 11.19 -12.98
C ALA A 54 -3.11 12.44 -13.61
N ALA A 55 -4.45 12.50 -13.66
CA ALA A 55 -5.19 13.63 -14.21
C ALA A 55 -5.05 14.90 -13.36
N GLU A 56 -5.16 14.78 -12.02
CA GLU A 56 -4.96 15.92 -11.11
C GLU A 56 -3.51 16.43 -11.20
N SER A 57 -2.53 15.52 -11.29
CA SER A 57 -1.11 15.85 -11.43
C SER A 57 -0.83 16.62 -12.71
N GLU A 58 -1.35 16.17 -13.85
CA GLU A 58 -1.17 16.83 -15.14
C GLU A 58 -1.82 18.23 -15.15
N ALA A 59 -3.00 18.38 -14.54
CA ALA A 59 -3.66 19.68 -14.41
C ALA A 59 -2.85 20.67 -13.53
N VAL A 60 -2.17 20.19 -12.48
CA VAL A 60 -1.37 21.05 -11.58
C VAL A 60 0.00 21.40 -12.17
N TYR A 61 0.68 20.44 -12.79
CA TYR A 61 2.05 20.60 -13.26
C TYR A 61 2.17 20.98 -14.74
N GLY A 62 1.10 20.81 -15.52
CA GLY A 62 1.09 21.06 -16.97
C GLY A 62 1.81 19.99 -17.79
N VAL A 63 2.27 18.91 -17.15
CA VAL A 63 2.98 17.79 -17.78
C VAL A 63 2.54 16.46 -17.16
N PRO A 64 2.55 15.36 -17.93
CA PRO A 64 2.04 14.07 -17.48
C PRO A 64 3.07 13.31 -16.62
N LEU A 65 3.28 13.77 -15.37
CA LEU A 65 4.26 13.22 -14.41
C LEU A 65 4.20 11.69 -14.23
N ALA A 66 3.00 11.11 -14.28
CA ALA A 66 2.81 9.67 -14.16
C ALA A 66 3.55 8.86 -15.25
N LYS A 67 3.79 9.44 -16.45
CA LYS A 67 4.54 8.77 -17.53
C LYS A 67 6.02 8.51 -17.18
N THR A 68 6.56 9.23 -16.22
CA THR A 68 7.93 9.03 -15.70
C THR A 68 7.92 8.48 -14.28
N SER A 69 6.81 7.84 -13.86
CA SER A 69 6.64 7.29 -12.51
C SER A 69 6.78 8.32 -11.37
N ILE A 70 6.44 9.59 -11.62
CA ILE A 70 6.43 10.65 -10.60
C ILE A 70 4.99 10.92 -10.16
N GLN A 71 4.78 11.02 -8.85
CA GLN A 71 3.49 11.34 -8.26
C GLN A 71 3.61 12.43 -7.17
N PRO A 72 2.92 13.56 -7.35
CA PRO A 72 2.88 14.62 -6.35
C PRO A 72 2.03 14.24 -5.13
N VAL A 73 2.59 14.52 -3.95
CA VAL A 73 1.86 14.50 -2.67
C VAL A 73 1.73 15.94 -2.19
N TRP A 74 0.49 16.43 -2.13
CA TRP A 74 0.18 17.73 -1.53
C TRP A 74 0.20 17.61 -0.01
N VAL A 75 0.92 18.51 0.65
CA VAL A 75 1.02 18.57 2.11
C VAL A 75 0.73 19.99 2.57
N GLU A 76 -0.10 20.13 3.60
CA GLU A 76 -0.32 21.35 4.36
C GLU A 76 -0.10 21.09 5.84
N ILE A 77 0.73 21.90 6.48
CA ILE A 77 1.05 21.79 7.89
C ILE A 77 0.73 23.13 8.55
N LYS A 78 -0.17 23.09 9.52
CA LYS A 78 -0.47 24.18 10.42
C LYS A 78 0.23 23.94 11.75
N ASN A 79 1.13 24.84 12.11
CA ASN A 79 1.93 24.75 13.31
C ASN A 79 1.41 25.74 14.37
N ARG A 80 0.76 25.23 15.43
CA ARG A 80 0.34 26.03 16.60
C ARG A 80 1.26 25.85 17.80
N GLU A 81 2.42 25.22 17.61
CA GLU A 81 3.43 25.08 18.66
C GLU A 81 4.43 26.25 18.65
N ASP A 82 5.34 26.25 19.61
CA ASP A 82 6.36 27.27 19.87
C ASP A 82 7.69 27.03 19.13
N ARG A 83 7.78 25.95 18.33
CA ARG A 83 8.99 25.55 17.59
C ARG A 83 8.76 25.51 16.09
N ALA A 84 9.78 25.87 15.32
CA ALA A 84 9.76 25.69 13.86
C ALA A 84 10.01 24.21 13.53
N TYR A 85 9.14 23.63 12.70
CA TYR A 85 9.26 22.23 12.27
C TYR A 85 9.75 22.14 10.83
N TYR A 86 10.60 21.15 10.55
CA TYR A 86 11.06 20.78 9.23
C TYR A 86 10.37 19.49 8.81
N LEU A 87 9.68 19.51 7.67
CA LEU A 87 9.21 18.30 7.01
C LEU A 87 10.39 17.60 6.35
N LEU A 88 10.64 16.35 6.74
CA LEU A 88 11.67 15.53 6.12
C LEU A 88 11.08 14.78 4.92
N SER A 89 11.34 15.26 3.70
CA SER A 89 10.89 14.62 2.46
C SER A 89 11.23 13.12 2.36
N PRO A 90 12.40 12.64 2.84
CA PRO A 90 12.71 11.22 2.87
C PRO A 90 11.73 10.35 3.67
N GLY A 91 10.97 10.95 4.59
CA GLY A 91 9.89 10.26 5.31
C GLY A 91 8.76 9.83 4.38
N LEU A 92 8.41 10.67 3.39
CA LEU A 92 7.38 10.33 2.38
C LEU A 92 7.92 9.34 1.36
N ASP A 93 9.13 9.58 0.88
CA ASP A 93 9.82 8.72 -0.08
C ASP A 93 11.33 8.93 0.03
N PRO A 94 12.12 7.89 0.36
CA PRO A 94 13.59 8.02 0.40
C PRO A 94 14.19 8.37 -0.97
N ASN A 95 13.48 8.06 -2.05
CA ASN A 95 13.83 8.36 -3.44
C ASN A 95 12.92 9.45 -4.01
N PHE A 96 12.54 10.45 -3.20
CA PHE A 96 11.76 11.60 -3.66
C PHE A 96 12.50 12.40 -4.73
N PHE A 97 11.76 13.07 -5.61
CA PHE A 97 12.31 13.88 -6.69
C PHE A 97 12.41 15.35 -6.26
N PRO A 98 13.59 15.98 -6.32
CA PRO A 98 13.73 17.42 -6.30
C PRO A 98 12.89 18.06 -7.42
N ALA A 99 12.27 19.21 -7.14
CA ALA A 99 11.42 19.91 -8.11
C ALA A 99 12.13 20.19 -9.45
N SER A 100 13.42 20.53 -9.42
CA SER A 100 14.21 20.78 -10.62
C SER A 100 14.55 19.50 -11.39
N GLU A 101 14.77 18.39 -10.70
CA GLU A 101 15.02 17.08 -11.34
C GLU A 101 13.78 16.60 -12.08
N ALA A 102 12.61 16.69 -11.43
CA ALA A 102 11.34 16.33 -12.05
C ALA A 102 10.99 17.25 -13.23
N ALA A 103 11.30 18.55 -13.16
CA ALA A 103 11.11 19.47 -14.29
C ALA A 103 12.01 19.10 -15.48
N GLU A 104 13.27 18.74 -15.20
CA GLU A 104 14.24 18.34 -16.22
C GLU A 104 13.79 17.10 -17.00
N ALA A 105 13.18 16.12 -16.33
CA ALA A 105 12.69 14.88 -16.94
C ALA A 105 11.65 15.11 -18.07
N PHE A 106 10.99 16.28 -18.11
CA PHE A 106 9.98 16.62 -19.10
C PHE A 106 10.45 17.68 -20.11
N PHE A 107 11.72 18.08 -20.06
CA PHE A 107 12.28 18.99 -21.04
C PHE A 107 12.94 18.19 -22.18
N SER A 108 12.19 17.93 -23.26
CA SER A 108 12.67 17.19 -24.44
C SER A 108 12.91 18.09 -25.66
N GLY A 109 13.56 19.24 -25.44
CA GLY A 109 13.79 20.26 -26.47
C GLY A 109 12.84 21.45 -26.34
N GLY A 110 13.35 22.65 -26.63
CA GLY A 110 12.67 23.93 -26.41
C GLY A 110 13.69 25.05 -26.18
N THR A 111 13.20 26.26 -25.94
CA THR A 111 14.03 27.40 -25.59
C THR A 111 14.50 27.33 -24.13
N GLN A 112 15.61 28.02 -23.83
CA GLN A 112 16.09 28.16 -22.46
C GLN A 112 15.05 28.83 -21.54
N ASP A 113 14.23 29.72 -22.10
CA ASP A 113 13.18 30.41 -21.37
C ASP A 113 12.04 29.47 -20.96
N GLU A 114 11.62 28.56 -21.84
CA GLU A 114 10.61 27.52 -21.54
C GLU A 114 11.11 26.57 -20.46
N ARG A 115 12.38 26.10 -20.55
CA ARG A 115 13.01 25.28 -19.51
C ARG A 115 13.00 25.99 -18.16
N THR A 116 13.40 27.27 -18.15
CA THR A 116 13.45 28.10 -16.94
C THR A 116 12.05 28.35 -16.38
N ALA A 117 11.04 28.53 -17.23
CA ALA A 117 9.66 28.69 -16.82
C ALA A 117 9.09 27.42 -16.17
N LEU A 118 9.40 26.25 -16.72
CA LEU A 118 8.98 24.96 -16.17
C LEU A 118 9.62 24.69 -14.80
N ASP A 119 10.95 24.85 -14.69
CA ASP A 119 11.67 24.73 -13.41
C ASP A 119 11.09 25.70 -12.36
N ARG A 120 10.83 26.96 -12.73
CA ARG A 120 10.23 27.95 -11.83
C ARG A 120 8.83 27.53 -11.38
N HIS A 121 8.02 26.96 -12.26
CA HIS A 121 6.68 26.46 -11.91
C HIS A 121 6.76 25.32 -10.88
N PHE A 122 7.63 24.34 -11.11
CA PHE A 122 7.85 23.22 -10.18
C PHE A 122 8.35 23.72 -8.81
N ARG A 123 9.35 24.62 -8.78
CA ARG A 123 9.89 25.22 -7.54
C ARG A 123 8.89 26.08 -6.77
N ARG A 124 7.88 26.63 -7.45
CA ARG A 124 6.80 27.40 -6.82
C ARG A 124 5.79 26.48 -6.13
N LEU A 125 5.55 25.29 -6.68
CA LEU A 125 4.67 24.28 -6.12
C LEU A 125 5.32 23.50 -4.96
N ALA A 126 6.64 23.36 -4.97
CA ALA A 126 7.37 22.60 -3.95
C ALA A 126 7.10 23.08 -2.52
N PHE A 127 6.96 22.12 -1.59
CA PHE A 127 6.86 22.41 -0.16
C PHE A 127 8.14 23.09 0.35
N ARG A 128 8.00 24.14 1.17
CA ARG A 128 9.14 24.93 1.67
C ARG A 128 9.26 24.88 3.18
N ASN A 129 10.36 24.31 3.65
CA ASN A 129 10.73 24.36 5.05
C ASN A 129 11.33 25.73 5.44
N PRO A 130 11.31 26.08 6.73
CA PRO A 130 10.57 25.42 7.81
C PRO A 130 9.11 25.89 7.91
N VAL A 131 8.30 25.16 8.68
CA VAL A 131 6.98 25.62 9.13
C VAL A 131 7.15 26.39 10.45
N ALA A 132 7.17 27.71 10.36
CA ALA A 132 7.38 28.58 11.51
C ALA A 132 6.25 28.45 12.58
N PRO A 133 6.54 28.78 13.86
CA PRO A 133 5.51 28.88 14.89
C PRO A 133 4.33 29.76 14.47
N GLY A 134 3.10 29.30 14.69
CA GLY A 134 1.87 30.00 14.32
C GLY A 134 1.55 30.01 12.82
N ALA A 135 2.43 29.51 11.95
CA ALA A 135 2.26 29.54 10.52
C ALA A 135 1.52 28.33 9.97
N THR A 136 0.98 28.48 8.75
CA THR A 136 0.54 27.38 7.90
C THR A 136 1.39 27.39 6.64
N THR A 137 2.03 26.26 6.32
CA THR A 137 2.79 26.07 5.09
C THR A 137 2.13 24.97 4.26
N SER A 138 2.02 25.17 2.96
CA SER A 138 1.54 24.14 2.03
C SER A 138 2.40 24.06 0.77
N GLY A 139 2.48 22.87 0.18
CA GLY A 139 3.14 22.65 -1.10
C GLY A 139 3.21 21.16 -1.42
N PHE A 140 4.01 20.82 -2.42
CA PHE A 140 4.13 19.44 -2.91
C PHE A 140 5.49 18.84 -2.60
N VAL A 141 5.48 17.54 -2.30
CA VAL A 141 6.66 16.67 -2.37
C VAL A 141 6.42 15.71 -3.53
N LEU A 142 7.40 15.60 -4.44
CA LEU A 142 7.32 14.70 -5.58
C LEU A 142 7.88 13.34 -5.19
N THR A 143 7.07 12.29 -5.29
CA THR A 143 7.42 10.93 -4.87
C THR A 143 7.35 9.96 -6.04
N ASN A 144 7.79 8.71 -5.87
CA ASN A 144 7.54 7.65 -6.82
C ASN A 144 6.03 7.37 -6.90
N LEU A 145 5.53 7.12 -8.10
CA LEU A 145 4.13 6.78 -8.35
C LEU A 145 3.76 5.49 -7.65
N ASP A 146 2.75 5.53 -6.77
CA ASP A 146 2.05 4.36 -6.23
C ASP A 146 0.62 4.33 -6.80
N GLU A 147 0.19 3.15 -7.23
CA GLU A 147 -1.10 2.92 -7.86
C GLU A 147 -2.17 2.49 -6.83
N GLY A 148 -3.36 3.12 -6.89
CA GLY A 148 -4.54 2.82 -6.07
C GLY A 148 -4.50 3.45 -4.67
N PHE A 149 -3.39 3.31 -3.96
CA PHE A 149 -3.19 3.94 -2.67
C PHE A 149 -1.73 4.24 -2.40
N LYS A 150 -1.49 5.21 -1.51
CA LYS A 150 -0.16 5.55 -1.01
C LYS A 150 -0.21 5.73 0.49
N PHE A 151 0.70 5.06 1.19
CA PHE A 151 1.02 5.38 2.57
C PHE A 151 1.92 6.62 2.60
N VAL A 152 1.40 7.71 3.13
CA VAL A 152 2.09 8.98 3.27
C VAL A 152 2.57 9.11 4.71
N ASN A 153 3.89 9.12 4.88
CA ASN A 153 4.56 9.31 6.16
C ASN A 153 5.15 10.71 6.23
N LEU A 154 4.75 11.49 7.23
CA LEU A 154 5.15 12.89 7.41
C LEU A 154 5.92 12.99 8.72
N ASP A 155 7.24 13.05 8.60
CA ASP A 155 8.16 13.25 9.72
C ASP A 155 8.44 14.74 9.87
N LEU A 156 8.01 15.31 10.99
CA LEU A 156 8.25 16.71 11.36
C LEU A 156 9.25 16.75 12.51
N VAL A 157 10.38 17.43 12.28
CA VAL A 157 11.44 17.56 13.28
C VAL A 157 11.65 19.03 13.64
N ALA A 158 11.69 19.29 14.94
CA ALA A 158 12.08 20.54 15.55
C ALA A 158 13.21 20.27 16.56
N ASP A 159 13.81 21.32 17.11
CA ASP A 159 14.82 21.17 18.16
C ASP A 159 14.26 20.42 19.38
N GLY A 160 14.86 19.27 19.70
CA GLY A 160 14.47 18.39 20.80
C GLY A 160 13.08 17.76 20.68
N ARG A 161 12.39 17.87 19.52
CA ARG A 161 11.03 17.34 19.33
C ARG A 161 10.85 16.75 17.93
N SER A 162 10.10 15.67 17.85
CA SER A 162 9.60 15.15 16.59
C SER A 162 8.12 14.81 16.69
N ARG A 163 7.46 14.82 15.54
CA ARG A 163 6.09 14.37 15.33
C ARG A 163 6.06 13.51 14.09
N HIS A 164 5.36 12.39 14.17
CA HIS A 164 5.18 11.47 13.06
C HIS A 164 3.69 11.38 12.75
N PHE A 165 3.35 11.54 11.47
CA PHE A 165 2.00 11.34 10.99
C PHE A 165 2.01 10.33 9.87
N SER A 166 1.04 9.42 9.91
CA SER A 166 0.83 8.47 8.83
C SER A 166 -0.59 8.55 8.32
N VAL A 167 -0.70 8.49 6.99
CA VAL A 167 -1.96 8.61 6.29
C VAL A 167 -1.99 7.59 5.16
N LEU A 168 -3.04 6.78 5.10
CA LEU A 168 -3.40 6.08 3.89
C LEU A 168 -4.19 7.02 2.98
N ALA A 169 -3.59 7.42 1.86
CA ALA A 169 -4.25 8.23 0.85
C ALA A 169 -4.71 7.33 -0.30
N ILE A 170 -6.01 7.31 -0.55
CA ILE A 170 -6.59 6.63 -1.72
C ILE A 170 -6.38 7.53 -2.95
N VAL A 171 -5.88 6.94 -4.03
CA VAL A 171 -5.55 7.62 -5.28
C VAL A 171 -6.59 7.23 -6.33
N PRO A 172 -7.47 8.16 -6.74
CA PRO A 172 -8.49 7.87 -7.74
C PRO A 172 -7.86 7.40 -9.05
N GLY A 173 -8.46 6.38 -9.66
CA GLY A 173 -8.06 5.88 -10.98
C GLY A 173 -7.99 4.36 -11.10
N LEU A 174 -8.08 3.63 -9.98
CA LEU A 174 -8.06 2.16 -9.95
C LEU A 174 -9.23 1.62 -9.10
N ARG A 175 -9.74 0.43 -9.45
CA ARG A 175 -10.88 -0.19 -8.76
C ARG A 175 -10.55 -0.76 -7.38
N THR A 176 -9.27 -0.78 -6.98
CA THR A 176 -8.77 -1.22 -5.67
C THR A 176 -9.24 -0.34 -4.51
N ASP A 177 -9.79 0.86 -4.79
CA ASP A 177 -10.27 1.83 -3.81
C ASP A 177 -11.33 1.27 -2.82
N TYR A 178 -12.18 0.33 -3.27
CA TYR A 178 -13.30 -0.18 -2.46
C TYR A 178 -12.86 -1.22 -1.42
N HIS A 179 -12.13 -2.27 -1.82
CA HIS A 179 -11.70 -3.34 -0.90
C HIS A 179 -10.77 -2.82 0.20
N ILE A 180 -9.84 -1.93 -0.14
CA ILE A 180 -8.94 -1.30 0.83
C ILE A 180 -9.73 -0.44 1.82
N SER A 181 -10.76 0.27 1.35
CA SER A 181 -11.64 1.06 2.23
C SER A 181 -12.41 0.17 3.21
N GLU A 182 -12.93 -0.98 2.80
CA GLU A 182 -13.64 -1.91 3.67
C GLU A 182 -12.72 -2.47 4.77
N VAL A 183 -11.55 -3.00 4.36
CA VAL A 183 -10.58 -3.63 5.26
C VAL A 183 -10.04 -2.64 6.30
N PHE A 184 -9.74 -1.41 5.87
CA PHE A 184 -9.13 -0.42 6.75
C PHE A 184 -10.12 0.46 7.51
N ARG A 185 -11.22 0.90 6.89
CA ARG A 185 -12.16 1.87 7.49
C ARG A 185 -13.45 1.26 8.04
N GLN A 186 -14.09 0.34 7.32
CA GLN A 186 -15.42 -0.15 7.71
C GLN A 186 -15.38 -1.40 8.60
N GLY A 187 -14.30 -2.17 8.54
CA GLY A 187 -14.20 -3.46 9.22
C GLY A 187 -15.00 -4.51 8.47
N ILE A 188 -14.39 -5.68 8.23
CA ILE A 188 -15.01 -6.77 7.44
C ILE A 188 -15.69 -7.83 8.32
N TYR A 189 -15.58 -7.69 9.65
CA TYR A 189 -16.19 -8.60 10.64
C TYR A 189 -17.15 -7.81 11.53
N PRO A 190 -18.30 -8.38 11.90
CA PRO A 190 -19.18 -7.77 12.88
C PRO A 190 -18.51 -7.76 14.27
N PRO A 191 -18.75 -6.75 15.13
CA PRO A 191 -18.04 -6.61 16.40
C PRO A 191 -18.11 -7.83 17.34
N GLU A 192 -19.21 -8.57 17.31
CA GLU A 192 -19.45 -9.77 18.10
C GLU A 192 -18.56 -10.96 17.72
N ASP A 193 -18.07 -11.01 16.47
CA ASP A 193 -17.18 -12.06 15.99
C ASP A 193 -15.70 -11.76 16.32
N ILE A 194 -15.41 -10.54 16.78
CA ILE A 194 -14.04 -10.09 17.06
C ILE A 194 -13.63 -10.51 18.47
N VAL A 195 -12.60 -11.35 18.55
CA VAL A 195 -12.00 -11.77 19.82
C VAL A 195 -10.77 -10.91 20.12
N ASN A 196 -10.83 -10.13 21.20
CA ASN A 196 -9.70 -9.33 21.67
C ASN A 196 -8.90 -10.06 22.77
N TYR A 197 -7.72 -10.52 22.42
CA TYR A 197 -6.75 -11.12 23.33
C TYR A 197 -5.99 -10.03 24.10
N THR A 198 -5.90 -10.18 25.41
CA THR A 198 -5.26 -9.20 26.31
C THR A 198 -4.08 -9.79 27.10
N ASP A 199 -3.72 -11.04 26.80
CA ASP A 199 -2.55 -11.72 27.35
C ASP A 199 -1.85 -12.53 26.25
N ASP A 200 -0.53 -12.68 26.40
CA ASP A 200 0.32 -13.32 25.39
C ASP A 200 0.00 -14.81 25.21
N ALA A 201 -0.41 -15.50 26.28
CA ALA A 201 -0.59 -16.96 26.25
C ALA A 201 -1.85 -17.38 25.49
N SER A 202 -2.97 -16.70 25.72
CA SER A 202 -4.21 -16.92 24.97
C SER A 202 -4.06 -16.51 23.51
N PHE A 203 -3.36 -15.39 23.25
CA PHE A 203 -3.06 -14.98 21.88
C PHE A 203 -2.15 -15.99 21.17
N GLN A 204 -1.11 -16.51 21.83
CA GLN A 204 -0.26 -17.58 21.29
C GLN A 204 -1.10 -18.79 20.89
N ALA A 205 -1.96 -19.28 21.79
CA ALA A 205 -2.78 -20.46 21.52
C ALA A 205 -3.70 -20.26 20.31
N ALA A 206 -4.26 -19.05 20.15
CA ALA A 206 -5.08 -18.71 18.99
C ALA A 206 -4.28 -18.70 17.68
N LEU A 207 -3.05 -18.16 17.70
CA LEU A 207 -2.17 -18.17 16.52
C LEU A 207 -1.69 -19.58 16.16
N GLU A 208 -1.45 -20.44 17.15
CA GLU A 208 -1.06 -21.84 16.93
C GLU A 208 -2.21 -22.69 16.37
N ALA A 209 -3.47 -22.31 16.62
CA ALA A 209 -4.66 -22.96 16.09
C ALA A 209 -4.99 -22.58 14.64
N LEU A 210 -4.35 -21.56 14.07
CA LEU A 210 -4.53 -21.17 12.67
C LEU A 210 -4.08 -22.31 11.71
N PRO A 211 -4.70 -22.43 10.52
CA PRO A 211 -4.27 -23.40 9.52
C PRO A 211 -2.83 -23.14 9.08
N CYS A 212 -2.08 -24.19 8.72
CA CYS A 212 -0.66 -24.04 8.37
C CYS A 212 -0.42 -23.09 7.20
N CYS A 213 -1.36 -23.07 6.27
CA CYS A 213 -1.10 -22.71 4.89
C CYS A 213 -2.34 -22.03 4.30
N VAL A 214 -2.09 -21.20 3.29
CA VAL A 214 -3.16 -20.72 2.40
C VAL A 214 -3.71 -21.87 1.57
N THR A 215 -4.86 -21.67 0.95
CA THR A 215 -5.47 -22.65 0.04
C THR A 215 -5.77 -22.07 -1.33
N ASN A 216 -6.16 -22.93 -2.27
CA ASN A 216 -6.93 -22.50 -3.44
C ASN A 216 -8.35 -22.06 -3.03
N GLU A 217 -9.11 -21.49 -3.96
CA GLU A 217 -10.48 -20.99 -3.73
C GLU A 217 -11.42 -22.03 -3.12
N GLU A 218 -11.33 -23.27 -3.60
CA GLU A 218 -12.15 -24.40 -3.12
C GLU A 218 -11.73 -24.93 -1.74
N GLY A 219 -10.58 -24.51 -1.20
CA GLY A 219 -10.02 -25.08 0.03
C GLY A 219 -9.49 -26.52 -0.10
N SER A 220 -9.43 -27.06 -1.33
CA SER A 220 -9.09 -28.46 -1.59
C SER A 220 -7.60 -28.76 -1.59
N ARG A 221 -6.74 -27.74 -1.74
CA ARG A 221 -5.27 -27.88 -1.77
C ARG A 221 -4.59 -26.79 -0.97
N ASN A 222 -3.52 -27.16 -0.28
CA ASN A 222 -2.66 -26.23 0.45
C ASN A 222 -1.64 -25.57 -0.49
N GLY A 223 -1.30 -24.32 -0.19
CA GLY A 223 -0.29 -23.53 -0.87
C GLY A 223 0.85 -23.13 0.04
N ASP A 224 1.28 -21.89 -0.11
CA ASP A 224 2.36 -21.28 0.67
C ASP A 224 2.04 -21.24 2.19
N PRO A 225 3.07 -21.32 3.04
CA PRO A 225 2.89 -21.34 4.49
C PRO A 225 2.47 -19.98 5.02
N LEU A 226 1.53 -19.97 5.98
CA LEU A 226 1.11 -18.78 6.71
C LEU A 226 2.14 -18.42 7.80
N ASN A 227 3.33 -18.05 7.37
CA ASN A 227 4.52 -17.88 8.22
C ASN A 227 4.66 -16.49 8.87
N LEU A 228 3.66 -15.61 8.76
CA LEU A 228 3.70 -14.23 9.26
C LEU A 228 2.41 -13.85 10.00
N VAL A 229 2.55 -13.06 11.06
CA VAL A 229 1.47 -12.38 11.77
C VAL A 229 1.89 -10.94 11.99
N ILE A 230 1.03 -9.98 11.62
CA ILE A 230 1.23 -8.55 11.87
C ILE A 230 0.15 -8.08 12.83
N VAL A 231 0.55 -7.47 13.94
CA VAL A 231 -0.36 -6.82 14.87
C VAL A 231 -0.22 -5.31 14.74
N GLY A 232 -1.31 -4.67 14.31
CA GLY A 232 -1.39 -3.24 14.03
C GLY A 232 -2.25 -2.94 12.80
N GLY A 233 -2.44 -1.66 12.53
CA GLY A 233 -3.25 -1.13 11.43
C GLY A 233 -2.61 0.10 10.78
N LEU A 234 -3.46 1.02 10.34
CA LEU A 234 -3.05 2.21 9.59
C LEU A 234 -2.19 3.18 10.38
N ASP A 235 -2.31 3.16 11.70
CA ASP A 235 -1.66 4.14 12.57
C ASP A 235 -0.30 3.64 13.11
N ASP A 236 0.06 2.35 12.93
CA ASP A 236 1.30 1.78 13.46
C ASP A 236 2.01 0.78 12.52
N ALA A 237 1.34 -0.29 12.07
CA ALA A 237 1.96 -1.35 11.28
C ALA A 237 2.23 -0.94 9.83
N PHE A 238 1.22 -0.52 9.07
CA PHE A 238 1.40 -0.20 7.65
C PHE A 238 2.28 1.00 7.34
N PRO A 239 2.34 2.04 8.20
CA PRO A 239 3.36 3.07 8.11
C PRO A 239 4.79 2.53 8.15
N ALA A 240 5.01 1.47 8.94
CA ALA A 240 6.29 0.78 9.05
C ALA A 240 6.70 0.16 7.71
N PHE A 241 5.76 -0.56 7.06
CA PHE A 241 5.96 -1.14 5.73
C PHE A 241 6.29 -0.07 4.69
N ALA A 242 5.52 1.02 4.67
CA ALA A 242 5.73 2.13 3.76
C ALA A 242 7.11 2.78 3.93
N ARG A 243 7.52 3.05 5.18
CA ARG A 243 8.84 3.61 5.51
C ARG A 243 9.98 2.70 5.03
N ARG A 244 9.76 1.39 5.04
CA ARG A 244 10.72 0.39 4.55
C ARG A 244 10.60 0.11 3.06
N GLY A 245 9.80 0.88 2.31
CA GLY A 245 9.70 0.80 0.85
C GLY A 245 8.85 -0.36 0.34
N TRP A 246 7.97 -0.92 1.18
CA TRP A 246 6.96 -1.87 0.73
C TRP A 246 5.81 -1.11 0.05
N ARG A 247 5.41 -1.56 -1.13
CA ARG A 247 4.36 -0.96 -1.96
C ARG A 247 3.22 -1.96 -2.17
N GLY A 248 1.99 -1.48 -2.35
CA GLY A 248 0.88 -2.33 -2.76
C GLY A 248 1.11 -2.95 -4.13
N THR A 249 0.57 -4.14 -4.38
CA THR A 249 0.48 -4.72 -5.72
C THR A 249 -0.86 -4.40 -6.36
N GLU A 250 -0.95 -4.33 -7.69
CA GLU A 250 -2.26 -4.25 -8.36
C GLU A 250 -3.03 -5.56 -8.16
N GLU A 251 -4.30 -5.47 -7.73
CA GLU A 251 -5.22 -6.61 -7.78
C GLU A 251 -5.74 -6.82 -9.21
N LYS A 252 -5.81 -8.07 -9.66
CA LYS A 252 -6.42 -8.38 -10.97
C LYS A 252 -7.94 -8.20 -10.90
N TRP A 253 -8.47 -7.12 -11.51
CA TRP A 253 -9.81 -7.20 -12.12
C TRP A 253 -10.07 -6.28 -13.33
N SER A 254 -10.21 -6.94 -14.49
CA SER A 254 -10.81 -6.57 -15.79
C SER A 254 -10.12 -5.58 -16.76
N GLY A 255 -9.80 -6.14 -17.95
CA GLY A 255 -9.92 -5.50 -19.25
C GLY A 255 -8.71 -4.75 -19.79
N SER A 256 -8.20 -3.75 -19.05
CA SER A 256 -7.30 -2.74 -19.64
C SER A 256 -5.81 -3.03 -19.46
N ILE A 257 -5.44 -3.84 -18.45
CA ILE A 257 -4.04 -4.12 -18.09
C ILE A 257 -3.39 -5.15 -19.02
N MET A 258 -4.17 -5.91 -19.80
CA MET A 258 -3.61 -6.94 -20.67
C MET A 258 -2.77 -6.38 -21.84
N LYS A 259 -3.00 -5.11 -22.21
CA LYS A 259 -2.12 -4.39 -23.13
C LYS A 259 -0.80 -3.94 -22.47
N MET A 260 -0.80 -3.75 -21.14
CA MET A 260 0.38 -3.32 -20.38
C MET A 260 1.29 -4.50 -20.01
N VAL A 261 0.69 -5.67 -19.69
CA VAL A 261 1.42 -6.93 -19.44
C VAL A 261 2.20 -7.40 -20.68
N ASN A 262 1.65 -7.23 -21.88
CA ASN A 262 2.39 -7.53 -23.12
C ASN A 262 3.58 -6.60 -23.35
N SER A 263 3.57 -5.38 -22.78
CA SER A 263 4.69 -4.43 -22.82
C SER A 263 5.74 -4.72 -21.75
N ALA A 264 5.37 -5.32 -20.61
CA ALA A 264 6.32 -5.70 -19.56
C ALA A 264 7.23 -6.87 -19.97
N LEU A 265 6.77 -7.74 -20.88
CA LEU A 265 7.60 -8.76 -21.53
C LEU A 265 8.64 -8.16 -22.50
N ALA A 266 8.54 -6.87 -22.83
CA ALA A 266 9.50 -6.14 -23.66
C ALA A 266 10.70 -5.57 -22.88
N GLY A 267 10.82 -5.85 -21.57
CA GLY A 267 12.04 -5.59 -20.79
C GLY A 267 12.00 -4.43 -19.81
N GLU A 268 10.83 -3.85 -19.49
CA GLU A 268 10.72 -2.76 -18.52
C GLU A 268 10.15 -3.17 -17.16
N ARG A 269 10.60 -2.45 -16.12
CA ARG A 269 10.31 -2.68 -14.70
C ARG A 269 8.82 -2.45 -14.42
N TYR A 270 8.07 -3.51 -14.10
CA TYR A 270 6.68 -3.36 -13.63
C TYR A 270 6.55 -3.65 -12.12
N PRO A 271 6.78 -2.65 -11.24
CA PRO A 271 6.80 -2.81 -9.78
C PRO A 271 5.39 -2.94 -9.15
N TYR A 272 4.35 -3.15 -9.94
CA TYR A 272 2.98 -3.36 -9.46
C TYR A 272 2.38 -4.68 -9.94
N ALA A 273 3.20 -5.55 -10.53
CA ALA A 273 2.78 -6.82 -11.11
C ALA A 273 1.81 -7.58 -10.19
N PRO A 274 0.64 -8.00 -10.70
CA PRO A 274 -0.37 -8.62 -9.87
C PRO A 274 0.10 -9.95 -9.30
N VAL A 275 -0.22 -10.18 -8.03
CA VAL A 275 -0.07 -11.48 -7.39
C VAL A 275 -1.31 -12.33 -7.64
N SER A 276 -1.13 -13.64 -7.81
CA SER A 276 -2.26 -14.58 -7.88
C SER A 276 -2.95 -14.70 -6.53
N ASP A 277 -4.27 -14.88 -6.57
CA ASP A 277 -5.10 -15.04 -5.39
C ASP A 277 -4.79 -16.34 -4.64
N LEU A 278 -4.60 -16.20 -3.34
CA LEU A 278 -4.55 -17.28 -2.37
C LEU A 278 -5.67 -17.07 -1.37
N TYR A 279 -6.13 -18.14 -0.72
CA TYR A 279 -7.34 -18.08 0.09
C TYR A 279 -7.06 -18.39 1.55
N LEU A 280 -7.67 -17.59 2.42
CA LEU A 280 -7.74 -17.79 3.87
C LEU A 280 -9.04 -17.19 4.40
N PHE A 281 -9.65 -17.83 5.39
CA PHE A 281 -10.98 -17.49 5.93
C PHE A 281 -12.06 -17.38 4.82
N GLY A 282 -11.96 -18.21 3.77
CA GLY A 282 -12.95 -18.28 2.69
C GLY A 282 -12.89 -17.15 1.66
N ARG A 283 -11.82 -16.34 1.62
CA ARG A 283 -11.66 -15.23 0.64
C ARG A 283 -10.21 -15.05 0.22
N ALA A 284 -10.03 -14.32 -0.89
CA ALA A 284 -8.72 -13.87 -1.36
C ALA A 284 -8.02 -12.95 -0.33
N GLN A 285 -6.71 -12.72 -0.51
CA GLN A 285 -5.95 -11.79 0.32
C GLN A 285 -6.58 -10.40 0.34
N ASP A 286 -6.64 -9.77 1.52
CA ASP A 286 -7.16 -8.40 1.69
C ASP A 286 -6.13 -7.33 1.30
N LEU A 287 -4.85 -7.70 1.33
CA LEU A 287 -3.76 -6.83 0.96
C LEU A 287 -2.57 -7.66 0.49
N ALA A 288 -1.92 -7.19 -0.57
CA ALA A 288 -0.63 -7.71 -1.00
C ALA A 288 0.38 -6.57 -1.09
N LEU A 289 1.56 -6.79 -0.51
CA LEU A 289 2.66 -5.84 -0.52
C LEU A 289 3.88 -6.48 -1.17
N GLN A 290 4.67 -5.68 -1.88
CA GLN A 290 5.94 -6.10 -2.43
C GLN A 290 7.03 -5.08 -2.17
N LYS A 291 8.26 -5.60 -2.07
CA LYS A 291 9.48 -4.81 -2.06
C LYS A 291 10.39 -5.33 -3.16
N ALA A 292 10.50 -4.56 -4.24
CA ALA A 292 11.35 -4.90 -5.37
C ALA A 292 12.84 -4.68 -5.03
N ARG A 293 13.72 -5.53 -5.58
CA ARG A 293 15.13 -5.19 -5.81
C ARG A 293 15.28 -4.66 -7.24
N ASP A 294 16.50 -4.29 -7.65
CA ASP A 294 16.81 -3.64 -8.93
C ASP A 294 16.34 -4.38 -10.21
N ASN A 295 15.78 -5.60 -10.10
CA ASN A 295 15.17 -6.37 -11.19
C ASN A 295 13.79 -6.97 -10.83
N VAL A 296 12.97 -7.24 -11.86
CA VAL A 296 11.60 -7.80 -11.74
C VAL A 296 11.60 -9.25 -11.24
N HIS A 297 12.72 -9.97 -11.44
CA HIS A 297 12.84 -11.40 -11.15
C HIS A 297 13.15 -11.71 -9.69
N GLN A 298 13.54 -10.72 -8.88
CA GLN A 298 13.87 -10.87 -7.46
C GLN A 298 13.08 -9.89 -6.62
N ARG A 299 12.04 -10.38 -5.95
CA ARG A 299 11.12 -9.58 -5.13
C ARG A 299 10.80 -10.32 -3.85
N ASN A 300 10.68 -9.58 -2.75
CA ASN A 300 9.93 -10.11 -1.61
C ASN A 300 8.48 -9.67 -1.80
N HIS A 301 7.55 -10.60 -1.67
CA HIS A 301 6.11 -10.30 -1.67
C HIS A 301 5.45 -10.94 -0.47
N LEU A 302 4.46 -10.26 0.08
CA LEU A 302 3.62 -10.79 1.14
C LEU A 302 2.16 -10.58 0.83
N ARG A 303 1.34 -11.49 1.34
CA ARG A 303 -0.12 -11.42 1.32
C ARG A 303 -0.62 -11.41 2.75
N LEU A 304 -1.66 -10.63 3.01
CA LEU A 304 -2.24 -10.42 4.33
C LEU A 304 -3.75 -10.58 4.27
N TRP A 305 -4.27 -11.24 5.30
CA TRP A 305 -5.69 -11.35 5.59
C TRP A 305 -5.93 -10.81 6.99
N LEU A 306 -6.80 -9.83 7.11
CA LEU A 306 -7.32 -9.38 8.39
C LEU A 306 -8.06 -10.54 9.05
N SER A 307 -7.74 -10.84 10.30
CA SER A 307 -8.42 -11.88 11.07
C SER A 307 -9.50 -11.27 11.97
N PRO A 308 -10.46 -12.07 12.47
CA PRO A 308 -11.37 -11.64 13.52
C PRO A 308 -10.69 -11.59 14.91
N MET A 309 -9.36 -11.47 14.96
CA MET A 309 -8.60 -11.35 16.21
C MET A 309 -8.11 -9.93 16.40
N GLN A 310 -8.08 -9.50 17.66
CA GLN A 310 -7.35 -8.34 18.12
C GLN A 310 -6.37 -8.74 19.22
N TYR A 311 -5.26 -8.01 19.34
CA TYR A 311 -4.32 -8.15 20.45
C TYR A 311 -4.12 -6.77 21.08
N HIS A 312 -4.54 -6.63 22.34
CA HIS A 312 -4.64 -5.34 23.05
C HIS A 312 -5.37 -4.26 22.23
N GLY A 313 -6.48 -4.63 21.59
CA GLY A 313 -7.31 -3.75 20.77
C GLY A 313 -6.75 -3.46 19.37
N LYS A 314 -5.56 -3.97 19.02
CA LYS A 314 -4.96 -3.79 17.70
C LYS A 314 -5.39 -4.91 16.75
N LYS A 315 -5.65 -4.56 15.50
CA LYS A 315 -5.98 -5.52 14.42
C LYS A 315 -4.87 -6.57 14.26
N VAL A 316 -5.24 -7.83 14.04
CA VAL A 316 -4.30 -8.92 13.75
C VAL A 316 -4.47 -9.37 12.30
N TRP A 317 -3.38 -9.36 11.56
CA TRP A 317 -3.30 -9.84 10.19
C TRP A 317 -2.51 -11.14 10.15
N VAL A 318 -3.08 -12.15 9.51
CA VAL A 318 -2.40 -13.41 9.21
C VAL A 318 -1.83 -13.29 7.81
N GLY A 319 -0.59 -13.71 7.64
CA GLY A 319 0.14 -13.43 6.42
C GLY A 319 1.02 -14.57 5.96
N GLN A 320 1.43 -14.41 4.71
CA GLN A 320 2.39 -15.24 4.01
C GLN A 320 3.44 -14.32 3.41
N ILE A 321 4.72 -14.57 3.69
CA ILE A 321 5.86 -13.88 3.09
C ILE A 321 6.73 -14.92 2.36
N SER A 322 7.09 -14.59 1.12
CA SER A 322 8.02 -15.36 0.30
C SER A 322 8.92 -14.43 -0.51
N ARG A 323 9.96 -15.02 -1.08
CA ARG A 323 10.86 -14.36 -2.01
C ARG A 323 10.76 -15.03 -3.36
N ASP A 324 10.59 -14.24 -4.41
CA ASP A 324 10.76 -14.67 -5.78
C ASP A 324 12.24 -14.62 -6.15
N ILE A 325 12.77 -15.67 -6.77
CA ILE A 325 14.16 -15.79 -7.22
C ILE A 325 14.28 -15.98 -8.75
N GLY A 326 13.15 -15.95 -9.47
CA GLY A 326 13.12 -16.07 -10.92
C GLY A 326 11.70 -16.12 -11.46
N SER A 327 11.59 -16.41 -12.76
CA SER A 327 10.31 -16.70 -13.44
C SER A 327 10.41 -18.03 -14.19
N ARG A 328 9.33 -18.80 -14.20
CA ARG A 328 9.21 -20.10 -14.87
C ARG A 328 7.91 -20.16 -15.67
N LEU A 329 7.94 -20.81 -16.83
CA LEU A 329 6.72 -21.18 -17.55
C LEU A 329 5.94 -22.24 -16.76
N THR A 330 4.64 -22.06 -16.60
CA THR A 330 3.77 -23.01 -15.90
C THR A 330 2.39 -23.08 -16.55
N LEU A 331 1.77 -24.24 -16.57
CA LEU A 331 0.36 -24.40 -16.95
C LEU A 331 -0.59 -24.09 -15.79
N HIS A 332 -0.06 -23.88 -14.58
CA HIS A 332 -0.82 -23.69 -13.35
C HIS A 332 -1.15 -22.21 -13.06
N SER A 333 -0.82 -21.29 -13.97
CA SER A 333 -1.14 -19.86 -13.87
C SER A 333 -1.81 -19.38 -15.15
N ALA A 334 -2.80 -18.49 -15.02
CA ALA A 334 -3.50 -17.87 -16.14
C ALA A 334 -2.58 -17.06 -17.08
N THR A 335 -1.39 -16.66 -16.61
CA THR A 335 -0.37 -15.94 -17.40
C THR A 335 0.65 -16.87 -18.05
N LEU A 336 0.48 -18.20 -17.93
CA LEU A 336 1.40 -19.25 -18.39
C LEU A 336 2.85 -19.11 -17.88
N THR A 337 3.06 -18.22 -16.92
CA THR A 337 4.31 -17.84 -16.28
C THR A 337 4.02 -17.63 -14.79
N THR A 338 4.86 -18.17 -13.93
CA THR A 338 4.83 -17.93 -12.48
C THR A 338 6.22 -17.52 -12.02
N HIS A 339 6.29 -16.74 -10.94
CA HIS A 339 7.55 -16.54 -10.26
C HIS A 339 7.99 -17.84 -9.58
N LYS A 340 9.30 -18.12 -9.60
CA LYS A 340 9.90 -19.22 -8.84
C LYS A 340 10.17 -18.69 -7.44
N ILE A 341 9.56 -19.29 -6.44
CA ILE A 341 9.78 -18.93 -5.03
C ILE A 341 11.10 -19.55 -4.53
N ASP A 342 11.81 -18.83 -3.66
CA ASP A 342 12.92 -19.35 -2.89
C ASP A 342 12.41 -20.44 -1.95
N PRO A 343 12.92 -21.67 -2.04
CA PRO A 343 12.47 -22.74 -1.15
C PRO A 343 12.74 -22.45 0.33
N ASP A 344 13.66 -21.53 0.67
CA ASP A 344 13.88 -21.05 2.05
C ASP A 344 12.90 -19.93 2.46
N VAL A 345 11.66 -20.30 2.78
CA VAL A 345 10.65 -19.31 3.20
C VAL A 345 10.97 -18.66 4.56
N ASP A 346 11.81 -19.29 5.38
CA ASP A 346 12.20 -18.75 6.68
C ASP A 346 13.23 -17.62 6.54
N GLU A 347 14.07 -17.65 5.51
CA GLU A 347 14.94 -16.52 5.16
C GLU A 347 14.10 -15.29 4.83
N ALA A 348 13.05 -15.42 4.01
CA ALA A 348 12.19 -14.30 3.63
C ALA A 348 11.49 -13.69 4.87
N ARG A 349 10.99 -14.54 5.76
CA ARG A 349 10.41 -14.16 7.06
C ARG A 349 11.43 -13.45 7.97
N SER A 350 12.66 -13.96 8.04
CA SER A 350 13.73 -13.37 8.86
C SER A 350 14.20 -12.03 8.30
N ALA A 351 14.31 -11.91 6.98
CA ALA A 351 14.66 -10.68 6.29
C ALA A 351 13.59 -9.60 6.51
N LEU A 352 12.31 -9.95 6.43
CA LEU A 352 11.20 -9.03 6.74
C LEU A 352 11.28 -8.56 8.20
N THR A 353 11.50 -9.47 9.15
CA THR A 353 11.61 -9.13 10.58
C THR A 353 12.73 -8.11 10.82
N GLN A 354 13.91 -8.35 10.25
CA GLN A 354 15.06 -7.43 10.34
C GLN A 354 14.75 -6.09 9.66
N ASP A 355 14.10 -6.09 8.50
CA ASP A 355 13.71 -4.86 7.81
C ASP A 355 12.73 -4.03 8.65
N MET A 356 11.78 -4.68 9.33
CA MET A 356 10.82 -4.04 10.23
C MET A 356 11.48 -3.51 11.51
N ALA A 357 12.59 -4.08 11.99
CA ALA A 357 13.34 -3.50 13.12
C ALA A 357 13.87 -2.09 12.79
N TYR A 358 14.16 -1.80 11.52
CA TYR A 358 14.57 -0.46 11.05
C TYR A 358 13.38 0.45 10.66
N SER A 359 12.14 0.03 10.95
CA SER A 359 10.93 0.83 10.66
C SER A 359 10.60 1.85 11.75
N VAL A 360 11.27 1.77 12.90
CA VAL A 360 11.07 2.63 14.08
C VAL A 360 9.74 2.38 14.83
N THR A 361 8.82 1.56 14.32
CA THR A 361 7.53 1.28 15.01
C THR A 361 7.35 -0.18 15.42
N LEU A 362 8.31 -1.06 15.13
CA LEU A 362 8.28 -2.45 15.60
C LEU A 362 8.52 -2.48 17.12
N ALA A 363 7.49 -2.73 17.90
CA ALA A 363 7.55 -2.75 19.36
C ALA A 363 7.99 -4.11 19.91
N LYS A 364 7.51 -5.20 19.30
CA LYS A 364 7.76 -6.56 19.79
C LYS A 364 7.81 -7.55 18.61
N PHE A 365 8.65 -8.57 18.69
CA PHE A 365 8.60 -9.68 17.73
C PHE A 365 8.93 -11.03 18.35
N GLY A 366 8.43 -12.11 17.77
CA GLY A 366 8.83 -13.47 18.19
C GLY A 366 8.26 -14.53 17.28
N PHE A 367 8.31 -15.78 17.71
CA PHE A 367 7.83 -16.92 16.92
C PHE A 367 6.83 -17.76 17.70
N VAL A 368 5.83 -18.26 16.98
CA VAL A 368 4.83 -19.21 17.49
C VAL A 368 4.75 -20.41 16.54
N LYS A 369 4.23 -21.55 17.02
CA LYS A 369 4.05 -22.73 16.16
C LYS A 369 2.85 -22.54 15.21
N GLY A 370 2.60 -23.53 14.34
CA GLY A 370 1.34 -23.65 13.60
C GLY A 370 1.50 -24.00 12.12
N VAL A 371 2.64 -23.71 11.49
CA VAL A 371 2.90 -24.11 10.10
C VAL A 371 3.33 -25.59 10.02
N GLY A 372 4.01 -26.06 11.06
CA GLY A 372 4.62 -27.39 11.11
C GLY A 372 5.92 -27.45 10.29
N ALA A 373 6.91 -28.19 10.75
CA ALA A 373 8.21 -28.24 10.06
C ALA A 373 8.12 -28.95 8.70
N ALA A 374 8.98 -28.54 7.78
CA ALA A 374 9.23 -29.20 6.50
C ALA A 374 10.74 -29.10 6.22
N PRO A 375 11.53 -30.16 6.47
CA PRO A 375 12.98 -30.10 6.29
C PRO A 375 13.36 -30.09 4.80
N LYS A 376 14.58 -29.61 4.48
CA LYS A 376 15.12 -29.61 3.10
C LYS A 376 15.10 -31.00 2.43
N SER A 377 15.19 -32.07 3.21
CA SER A 377 15.13 -33.45 2.73
C SER A 377 13.73 -33.94 2.38
N ALA A 378 12.68 -33.25 2.84
CA ALA A 378 11.28 -33.54 2.58
C ALA A 378 10.49 -32.23 2.50
N PRO A 379 10.72 -31.40 1.46
CA PRO A 379 10.02 -30.14 1.30
C PRO A 379 8.54 -30.37 1.00
N ARG A 380 7.72 -29.37 1.29
CA ARG A 380 6.33 -29.32 0.81
C ARG A 380 6.27 -28.58 -0.52
N GLU A 381 5.16 -28.68 -1.21
CA GLU A 381 4.90 -27.93 -2.44
C GLU A 381 3.77 -26.93 -2.21
N ASN A 382 3.86 -25.79 -2.88
CA ASN A 382 2.76 -24.82 -2.94
C ASN A 382 1.81 -25.11 -4.13
N LEU A 383 0.83 -24.23 -4.37
CA LEU A 383 -0.15 -24.42 -5.45
C LEU A 383 0.45 -24.34 -6.86
N THR A 384 1.66 -23.78 -7.00
CA THR A 384 2.40 -23.74 -8.27
C THR A 384 3.43 -24.85 -8.40
N THR A 385 3.41 -25.84 -7.49
CA THR A 385 4.37 -26.97 -7.41
C THR A 385 5.81 -26.56 -7.10
N ASP A 386 6.02 -25.34 -6.60
CA ASP A 386 7.34 -24.92 -6.14
C ASP A 386 7.60 -25.51 -4.75
N PRO A 387 8.75 -26.16 -4.52
CA PRO A 387 9.08 -26.73 -3.23
C PRO A 387 9.42 -25.63 -2.23
N TYR A 388 9.07 -25.83 -0.96
CA TYR A 388 9.51 -25.01 0.15
C TYR A 388 9.85 -25.85 1.39
N TYR A 389 10.77 -25.35 2.20
CA TYR A 389 11.13 -25.89 3.50
C TYR A 389 11.05 -24.80 4.57
N THR A 390 10.69 -25.19 5.79
CA THR A 390 10.46 -24.27 6.92
C THR A 390 10.67 -24.97 8.26
N ASP A 391 11.07 -24.20 9.28
CA ASP A 391 11.10 -24.58 10.69
C ASP A 391 9.69 -24.80 11.28
N GLY A 392 8.66 -24.37 10.57
CA GLY A 392 7.26 -24.57 10.95
C GLY A 392 6.68 -23.54 11.90
N LEU A 393 7.41 -22.44 12.13
CA LEU A 393 7.00 -21.35 12.98
C LEU A 393 6.39 -20.20 12.17
N ARG A 394 5.60 -19.36 12.84
CA ARG A 394 5.12 -18.06 12.34
C ARG A 394 5.86 -16.96 13.06
N CYS A 395 6.32 -15.95 12.34
CA CYS A 395 6.84 -14.74 12.97
C CYS A 395 5.68 -13.82 13.33
N VAL A 396 5.64 -13.36 14.58
CA VAL A 396 4.70 -12.36 15.08
C VAL A 396 5.43 -11.03 15.17
N LEU A 397 4.91 -10.00 14.49
CA LEU A 397 5.41 -8.63 14.53
C LEU A 397 4.34 -7.73 15.13
N VAL A 398 4.60 -7.12 16.28
CA VAL A 398 3.69 -6.19 16.96
C VAL A 398 4.23 -4.78 16.78
N PHE A 399 3.40 -3.91 16.20
CA PHE A 399 3.76 -2.53 15.95
C PHE A 399 3.11 -1.59 16.96
N ASP A 400 3.74 -0.44 17.17
CA ASP A 400 3.17 0.65 17.93
C ASP A 400 3.35 2.01 17.25
N HIS A 401 2.44 2.93 17.54
CA HIS A 401 2.45 4.29 16.99
C HIS A 401 3.62 5.12 17.54
N LEU A 402 4.19 4.69 18.67
CA LEU A 402 5.38 5.30 19.28
C LEU A 402 6.66 4.79 18.63
N HIS A 403 7.64 5.69 18.52
CA HIS A 403 8.98 5.32 18.10
C HIS A 403 9.63 4.36 19.09
N THR A 404 9.98 3.16 18.61
CA THR A 404 10.71 2.12 19.30
C THR A 404 12.13 2.06 18.74
N SER A 405 13.13 2.35 19.58
CA SER A 405 14.54 2.13 19.20
C SER A 405 14.85 0.63 19.18
N LEU A 406 15.90 0.22 18.45
CA LEU A 406 16.32 -1.19 18.38
C LEU A 406 16.52 -1.83 19.77
N ALA A 407 17.00 -1.06 20.75
CA ALA A 407 17.23 -1.54 22.12
C ALA A 407 15.94 -1.72 22.93
N GLN A 408 14.83 -1.12 22.49
CA GLN A 408 13.52 -1.20 23.14
C GLN A 408 12.62 -2.28 22.52
N ILE A 409 13.04 -2.91 21.42
CA ILE A 409 12.25 -3.98 20.79
C ILE A 409 12.20 -5.18 21.73
N GLU A 410 11.00 -5.55 22.14
CA GLU A 410 10.76 -6.69 23.03
C GLU A 410 10.63 -8.00 22.25
N PHE A 411 10.88 -9.12 22.93
CA PHE A 411 10.64 -10.45 22.36
C PHE A 411 9.25 -10.97 22.77
N PHE A 412 8.45 -11.36 21.78
CA PHE A 412 7.17 -12.04 21.95
C PHE A 412 7.43 -13.47 22.42
N LEU A 413 6.93 -13.79 23.62
CA LEU A 413 6.98 -15.12 24.24
C LEU A 413 8.39 -15.69 24.34
N SER A 414 9.20 -15.09 25.21
CA SER A 414 10.61 -15.46 25.42
C SER A 414 10.82 -16.82 26.11
N LYS A 415 9.85 -17.33 26.87
CA LYS A 415 10.05 -18.37 27.90
C LYS A 415 10.18 -19.83 27.42
N GLY A 416 10.57 -20.09 26.17
CA GLY A 416 10.75 -21.49 25.76
C GLY A 416 11.49 -21.74 24.46
N ILE A 417 11.41 -20.83 23.49
CA ILE A 417 12.14 -20.95 22.22
C ILE A 417 13.58 -20.43 22.37
N TYR A 418 13.81 -19.45 23.25
CA TYR A 418 15.09 -18.72 23.34
C TYR A 418 15.92 -19.01 24.60
N GLU A 419 15.35 -19.61 25.65
CA GLU A 419 16.04 -19.80 26.95
C GLU A 419 17.12 -20.88 26.95
N ASN A 420 17.15 -21.78 25.96
CA ASN A 420 18.09 -22.91 25.92
C ASN A 420 19.27 -22.71 24.97
N GLY A 421 19.83 -21.50 24.81
CA GLY A 421 21.01 -21.29 23.94
C GLY A 421 20.87 -21.95 22.55
N GLY A 422 19.62 -22.05 22.09
CA GLY A 422 19.19 -23.01 21.08
C GLY A 422 19.56 -22.49 19.73
N GLN A 423 20.61 -23.08 19.16
CA GLN A 423 20.91 -22.98 17.74
C GLN A 423 19.59 -23.23 16.96
N PRO A 424 19.22 -22.37 15.99
CA PRO A 424 18.02 -22.58 15.20
C PRO A 424 18.06 -24.00 14.60
N PRO A 425 16.97 -24.77 14.67
CA PRO A 425 16.97 -26.15 14.18
C PRO A 425 17.16 -26.10 12.66
N GLY A 426 18.36 -26.44 12.17
CA GLY A 426 18.57 -26.58 10.72
C GLY A 426 19.93 -26.21 10.13
N ARG A 427 20.96 -25.82 10.89
CA ARG A 427 22.34 -25.86 10.35
C ARG A 427 22.96 -27.23 10.63
N GLY A 428 22.63 -28.20 9.78
CA GLY A 428 23.51 -29.36 9.59
C GLY A 428 24.92 -28.85 9.26
N LYS A 429 25.93 -29.40 9.93
CA LYS A 429 27.35 -29.13 9.64
C LYS A 429 27.65 -29.43 8.16
N PRO A 430 28.63 -28.72 7.57
CA PRO A 430 28.92 -28.73 6.13
C PRO A 430 29.19 -30.13 5.57
#